data_AF-A0A1I2J9D3-F1
#
_entry.id   AF-A0A1I2J9D3-F1
#
_cell.length_a   1.000
_cell.length_b   1.000
_cell.length_c   1.000
_cell.angle_alpha   90.00
_cell.angle_beta   90.00
_cell.angle_gamma   90.00
#
_symmetry.space_group_name_H-M   'P 1'
#
loop_
_entity.id
_entity.type
_entity.pdbx_description
1 polymer ?
#
loop_
_entity_poly.entity_id
_entity_poly.type
_entity_poly.pdbx_seq_one_letter_code
_entity_poly.pdbx_strand_id
1 'polypeptide(L)'
;MHQNDTLLPTSLQKQDFKVEKVSDIFPKYYIIKVNNFNDVAKDTLDEWVYFLKNSEIKDNFKAKGLDKAKEKLRYESLTEEEKKMYDRFQENRRIETSVSYTAKQEEKVDMAKKAIKKGFDNQIIADLTDLTTEKIEQLRSAKE
;
A
#
# COMPACT_ATOMS: atom_id res chain seq x y z
N MET A 1 -16.74 -20.81 -12.67
CA MET A 1 -17.68 -19.68 -12.84
C MET A 1 -18.87 -19.97 -11.96
N HIS A 2 -19.38 -18.99 -11.21
CA HIS A 2 -20.31 -19.20 -10.08
C HIS A 2 -21.67 -19.87 -10.44
N GLN A 3 -21.91 -20.15 -11.74
CA GLN A 3 -23.07 -20.91 -12.24
C GLN A 3 -22.71 -21.99 -13.29
N ASN A 4 -21.43 -22.39 -13.43
CA ASN A 4 -20.96 -23.30 -14.51
C ASN A 4 -21.39 -22.89 -15.92
N ASP A 5 -21.69 -21.61 -16.10
CA ASP A 5 -22.23 -21.09 -17.34
C ASP A 5 -21.11 -20.99 -18.39
N THR A 6 -21.30 -21.62 -19.54
CA THR A 6 -20.30 -21.60 -20.62
C THR A 6 -20.59 -20.43 -21.54
N LEU A 7 -19.63 -19.50 -21.63
CA LEU A 7 -19.74 -18.36 -22.53
C LEU A 7 -19.73 -18.83 -24.00
N LEU A 8 -20.85 -18.63 -24.68
CA LEU A 8 -20.99 -18.86 -26.11
C LEU A 8 -20.66 -17.59 -26.89
N PRO A 9 -19.87 -17.69 -27.98
CA PRO A 9 -19.62 -16.57 -28.87
C PRO A 9 -20.92 -16.13 -29.56
N THR A 10 -21.03 -14.84 -29.89
CA THR A 10 -22.15 -14.34 -30.69
C THR A 10 -22.11 -14.92 -32.11
N SER A 11 -23.24 -14.90 -32.83
CA SER A 11 -23.33 -15.45 -34.20
C SER A 11 -22.28 -14.84 -35.15
N LEU A 12 -21.99 -13.55 -34.99
CA LEU A 12 -20.95 -12.85 -35.74
C LEU A 12 -19.54 -13.37 -35.38
N GLN A 13 -19.25 -13.54 -34.08
CA GLN A 13 -17.97 -14.09 -33.62
C GLN A 13 -17.74 -15.53 -34.07
N LYS A 14 -18.80 -16.35 -34.14
CA LYS A 14 -18.71 -17.72 -34.68
C LYS A 14 -18.35 -17.72 -36.17
N GLN A 15 -18.91 -16.79 -36.94
CA GLN A 15 -18.63 -16.67 -38.37
C GLN A 15 -17.21 -16.18 -38.63
N ASP A 16 -16.76 -15.16 -37.90
CA ASP A 16 -15.46 -14.51 -38.12
C ASP A 16 -14.29 -15.35 -37.59
N PHE A 17 -14.45 -15.95 -36.40
CA PHE A 17 -13.37 -16.68 -35.72
C PHE A 17 -13.47 -18.20 -35.85
N LYS A 18 -14.57 -18.75 -36.38
CA LYS A 18 -14.82 -20.20 -36.54
C LYS A 18 -14.65 -20.99 -35.23
N VAL A 19 -15.14 -20.44 -34.13
CA VAL A 19 -15.03 -20.99 -32.78
C VAL A 19 -16.39 -21.32 -32.19
N GLU A 20 -16.47 -22.38 -31.38
CA GLU A 20 -17.72 -22.79 -30.73
C GLU A 20 -17.87 -22.22 -29.32
N LYS A 21 -16.74 -21.98 -28.63
CA LYS A 21 -16.71 -21.44 -27.27
C LYS A 21 -15.87 -20.18 -27.19
N VAL A 22 -16.22 -19.25 -26.29
CA VAL A 22 -15.42 -18.04 -26.08
C VAL A 22 -14.03 -18.37 -25.50
N SER A 23 -13.91 -19.50 -24.80
CA SER A 23 -12.63 -20.03 -24.31
C SER A 23 -11.63 -20.30 -25.42
N ASP A 24 -12.09 -20.57 -26.64
CA ASP A 24 -11.22 -20.88 -27.78
C ASP A 24 -10.53 -19.61 -28.31
N ILE A 25 -11.14 -18.44 -28.08
CA ILE A 25 -10.56 -17.12 -28.40
C ILE A 25 -9.63 -16.66 -27.26
N PHE A 26 -10.03 -16.90 -26.01
CA PHE A 26 -9.33 -16.41 -24.82
C PHE A 26 -8.95 -17.54 -23.86
N PRO A 27 -8.03 -18.45 -24.24
CA PRO A 27 -7.74 -19.66 -23.46
C PRO A 27 -7.07 -19.37 -22.11
N LYS A 28 -6.48 -18.18 -21.93
CA LYS A 28 -5.75 -17.78 -20.71
C LYS A 28 -6.53 -16.83 -19.80
N TYR A 29 -7.72 -16.39 -20.21
CA TYR A 29 -8.46 -15.36 -19.49
C TYR A 29 -9.81 -15.88 -18.98
N TYR A 30 -10.14 -15.52 -17.75
CA TYR A 30 -11.50 -15.67 -17.24
C TYR A 30 -12.30 -14.43 -17.61
N ILE A 31 -13.33 -14.60 -18.43
CA ILE A 31 -14.28 -13.54 -18.76
C ILE A 31 -15.47 -13.66 -17.80
N ILE A 32 -15.76 -12.56 -17.11
CA ILE A 32 -16.82 -12.50 -16.11
C ILE A 32 -17.87 -11.49 -16.59
N LYS A 33 -19.13 -11.93 -16.66
CA LYS A 33 -20.27 -11.05 -16.95
C LYS A 33 -20.76 -10.40 -15.65
N VAL A 34 -20.15 -9.27 -15.31
CA VAL A 34 -20.45 -8.52 -14.09
C VAL A 34 -21.93 -8.11 -14.01
N ASN A 35 -22.58 -7.79 -15.12
CA ASN A 35 -24.00 -7.39 -15.15
C ASN A 35 -24.97 -8.51 -14.75
N ASN A 36 -24.60 -9.78 -14.94
CA ASN A 36 -25.44 -10.93 -14.60
C ASN A 36 -25.26 -11.36 -13.14
N PHE A 37 -24.43 -10.64 -12.37
CA PHE A 37 -24.22 -10.90 -10.96
C PHE A 37 -25.41 -10.43 -10.13
N ASN A 38 -25.90 -11.31 -9.25
CA ASN A 38 -27.12 -11.10 -8.44
C ASN A 38 -26.89 -10.29 -7.15
N ASP A 39 -25.76 -9.59 -7.05
CA ASP A 39 -25.35 -8.75 -5.91
C ASP A 39 -25.16 -9.50 -4.57
N VAL A 40 -25.19 -10.84 -4.59
CA VAL A 40 -24.96 -11.70 -3.42
C VAL A 40 -23.55 -12.25 -3.49
N ALA A 41 -22.63 -11.64 -2.74
CA ALA A 41 -21.26 -12.13 -2.61
C ALA A 41 -21.18 -13.30 -1.62
N LYS A 42 -20.81 -14.50 -2.12
CA LYS A 42 -20.67 -15.71 -1.28
C LYS A 42 -19.21 -16.10 -1.06
N ASP A 43 -18.34 -15.74 -2.00
CA ASP A 43 -16.90 -16.01 -1.92
C ASP A 43 -16.07 -14.75 -2.23
N THR A 44 -14.75 -14.86 -2.10
CA THR A 44 -13.85 -13.71 -2.33
C THR A 44 -13.83 -13.23 -3.78
N LEU A 45 -14.16 -14.09 -4.76
CA LEU A 45 -14.22 -13.67 -6.16
C LEU A 45 -15.50 -12.86 -6.40
N ASP A 46 -16.62 -13.30 -5.85
CA ASP A 46 -17.88 -12.58 -5.91
C ASP A 46 -17.79 -11.21 -5.23
N GLU A 47 -17.02 -11.09 -4.14
CA GLU A 47 -16.74 -9.79 -3.52
C GLU A 47 -16.03 -8.84 -4.50
N TRP A 48 -15.08 -9.33 -5.29
CA TRP A 48 -14.45 -8.56 -6.37
C TRP A 48 -15.45 -8.22 -7.47
N VAL A 49 -16.34 -9.14 -7.86
CA VAL A 49 -17.37 -8.89 -8.88
C VAL A 49 -18.37 -7.85 -8.40
N TYR A 50 -18.80 -7.91 -7.13
CA TYR A 50 -19.66 -6.90 -6.50
C TYR A 50 -19.00 -5.53 -6.56
N PHE A 51 -17.74 -5.44 -6.17
CA PHE A 51 -16.99 -4.19 -6.22
C PHE A 51 -16.90 -3.64 -7.65
N LEU A 52 -16.57 -4.47 -8.64
CA LEU A 52 -16.48 -4.05 -10.05
C LEU A 52 -17.82 -3.59 -10.63
N LYS A 53 -18.94 -4.13 -10.14
CA LYS A 53 -20.29 -3.75 -10.57
C LYS A 53 -20.73 -2.43 -9.94
N ASN A 54 -20.60 -2.34 -8.61
CA ASN A 54 -21.26 -1.31 -7.80
C ASN A 54 -20.30 -0.19 -7.39
N SER A 55 -19.00 -0.33 -7.66
CA SER A 55 -17.94 0.57 -7.17
C SER A 55 -18.01 0.78 -5.65
N GLU A 56 -18.45 -0.24 -4.91
CA GLU A 56 -18.66 -0.19 -3.46
C GLU A 56 -18.04 -1.43 -2.80
N ILE A 57 -17.42 -1.24 -1.63
CA ILE A 57 -16.81 -2.32 -0.84
C ILE A 57 -17.46 -2.34 0.53
N LYS A 58 -18.21 -3.42 0.82
CA LYS A 58 -18.86 -3.62 2.12
C LYS A 58 -17.83 -3.96 3.20
N ASP A 59 -18.11 -3.57 4.43
CA ASP A 59 -17.20 -3.79 5.57
C ASP A 59 -16.95 -5.27 5.91
N ASN A 60 -17.84 -6.16 5.47
CA ASN A 60 -17.74 -7.60 5.72
C ASN A 60 -16.94 -8.37 4.66
N PHE A 61 -16.43 -7.70 3.61
CA PHE A 61 -15.65 -8.34 2.56
C PHE A 61 -14.29 -8.79 3.08
N LYS A 62 -13.85 -9.99 2.65
CA LYS A 62 -12.61 -10.63 3.11
C LYS A 62 -11.59 -10.85 2.01
N ALA A 63 -11.92 -10.50 0.76
CA ALA A 63 -11.05 -10.71 -0.37
C ALA A 63 -9.77 -9.89 -0.23
N LYS A 64 -8.64 -10.60 -0.34
CA LYS A 64 -7.31 -9.99 -0.26
C LYS A 64 -7.19 -8.89 -1.32
N GLY A 65 -6.82 -7.70 -0.88
CA GLY A 65 -6.60 -6.54 -1.76
C GLY A 65 -7.78 -5.58 -1.88
N LEU A 66 -9.00 -5.97 -1.50
CA LEU A 66 -10.14 -5.05 -1.48
C LEU A 66 -9.96 -3.91 -0.46
N ASP A 67 -9.26 -4.14 0.66
CA ASP A 67 -8.93 -3.06 1.61
C ASP A 67 -8.14 -1.93 0.95
N LYS A 68 -7.16 -2.27 0.11
CA LYS A 68 -6.38 -1.29 -0.65
C LYS A 68 -7.23 -0.59 -1.71
N ALA A 69 -8.11 -1.33 -2.37
CA ALA A 69 -9.06 -0.75 -3.32
C ALA A 69 -10.02 0.22 -2.64
N LYS A 70 -10.47 -0.08 -1.41
CA LYS A 70 -11.35 0.77 -0.59
C LYS A 70 -10.68 2.08 -0.21
N GLU A 71 -9.42 2.03 0.20
CA GLU A 71 -8.65 3.23 0.49
C GLU A 71 -8.47 4.11 -0.75
N LYS A 72 -8.12 3.51 -1.90
CA LYS A 72 -7.99 4.24 -3.16
C LYS A 72 -9.33 4.85 -3.60
N LEU A 73 -10.41 4.07 -3.56
CA LEU A 73 -11.75 4.53 -3.88
C LEU A 73 -12.16 5.70 -2.99
N ARG A 74 -11.86 5.64 -1.69
CA ARG A 74 -12.14 6.73 -0.75
C ARG A 74 -11.43 8.01 -1.20
N TYR A 75 -10.16 7.95 -1.59
CA TYR A 75 -9.44 9.12 -2.10
C TYR A 75 -10.03 9.65 -3.42
N GLU A 76 -10.36 8.76 -4.37
CA GLU A 76 -10.98 9.15 -5.64
C GLU A 76 -12.37 9.76 -5.45
N SER A 77 -13.10 9.35 -4.41
CA SER A 77 -14.42 9.90 -4.06
C SER A 77 -14.37 11.27 -3.39
N LEU A 78 -13.20 11.75 -2.98
CA LEU A 78 -13.04 13.08 -2.40
C LEU A 78 -13.18 14.16 -3.46
N THR A 79 -13.70 15.31 -3.06
CA THR A 79 -13.63 16.54 -3.87
C THR A 79 -12.18 17.03 -3.99
N GLU A 80 -11.89 17.88 -4.97
CA GLU A 80 -10.54 18.44 -5.14
C GLU A 80 -10.05 19.24 -3.92
N GLU A 81 -10.96 19.90 -3.20
CA GLU A 81 -10.63 20.58 -1.95
C GLU A 81 -10.23 19.59 -0.85
N GLU A 82 -11.00 18.51 -0.69
CA GLU A 82 -10.71 17.45 0.28
C GLU A 82 -9.44 16.67 -0.05
N LYS A 83 -9.18 16.37 -1.33
CA LYS A 83 -7.91 15.77 -1.77
C LYS A 83 -6.73 16.64 -1.36
N LYS A 84 -6.79 17.95 -1.61
CA LYS A 84 -5.75 18.90 -1.22
C LYS A 84 -5.54 18.95 0.28
N MET A 85 -6.62 18.91 1.08
CA MET A 85 -6.51 18.84 2.54
C MET A 85 -5.88 17.51 3.00
N TYR A 86 -6.29 16.39 2.40
CA TYR A 86 -5.75 15.07 2.69
C TYR A 86 -4.25 15.00 2.37
N ASP A 87 -3.83 15.48 1.20
CA ASP A 87 -2.42 15.48 0.79
C ASP A 87 -1.56 16.35 1.71
N ARG A 88 -2.08 17.51 2.13
CA ARG A 88 -1.43 18.36 3.13
C ARG A 88 -1.32 17.67 4.49
N PHE A 89 -2.36 16.98 4.93
CA PHE A 89 -2.31 16.21 6.17
C PHE A 89 -1.26 15.10 6.11
N GLN A 90 -1.19 14.37 5.00
CA GLN A 90 -0.17 13.33 4.79
C GLN A 90 1.24 13.93 4.77
N GLU A 91 1.43 15.09 4.13
CA GLU A 91 2.70 15.80 4.13
C GLU A 91 3.12 16.26 5.54
N ASN A 92 2.21 16.88 6.28
CA ASN A 92 2.48 17.31 7.64
C ASN A 92 2.92 16.13 8.53
N ARG A 93 2.26 14.98 8.40
CA ARG A 93 2.62 13.77 9.14
C ARG A 93 4.02 13.24 8.77
N ARG A 94 4.39 13.31 7.48
CA ARG A 94 5.75 12.96 7.03
C ARG A 94 6.79 13.91 7.61
N ILE A 95 6.51 15.22 7.58
CA ILE A 95 7.38 16.25 8.16
C ILE A 95 7.55 16.00 9.66
N GLU A 96 6.47 15.81 10.41
CA GLU A 96 6.51 15.52 11.85
C GLU A 96 7.36 14.29 12.17
N THR A 97 7.20 13.22 11.37
CA THR A 97 7.99 11.99 11.53
C THR A 97 9.48 12.25 11.28
N SER A 98 9.79 12.99 10.22
CA SER A 98 11.17 13.36 9.86
C SER A 98 11.83 14.26 10.91
N VAL A 99 11.09 15.26 11.41
CA VAL A 99 11.53 16.16 12.49
C VAL A 99 11.77 15.37 13.77
N SER A 100 10.84 14.49 14.16
CA SER A 100 11.00 13.65 15.34
C SER A 100 12.19 12.70 15.22
N TYR A 101 12.40 12.10 14.05
CA TYR A 101 13.56 11.25 13.79
C TYR A 101 14.86 12.05 13.92
N THR A 102 14.94 13.21 13.27
CA THR A 102 16.13 14.08 13.31
C THR A 102 16.43 14.54 14.73
N ALA A 103 15.42 14.97 15.49
CA ALA A 103 15.57 15.39 16.89
C ALA A 103 16.14 14.26 17.76
N LYS A 104 15.68 13.01 17.58
CA LYS A 104 16.23 11.84 18.30
C LYS A 104 17.68 11.56 17.92
N GLN A 105 18.06 11.75 16.66
CA GLN A 105 19.44 11.57 16.22
C GLN A 105 20.35 12.67 16.79
N GLU A 106 19.90 13.93 16.77
CA GLU A 106 20.63 15.05 17.38
C GLU A 106 20.82 14.86 18.88
N GLU A 107 19.78 14.40 19.60
CA GLU A 107 19.87 14.08 21.02
C GLU A 107 20.94 13.03 21.33
N LYS A 108 20.98 11.94 20.55
CA LYS A 108 22.02 10.89 20.67
C LYS A 108 23.42 11.46 20.43
N VAL A 109 23.59 12.29 19.41
CA VAL A 109 24.87 12.95 19.08
C VAL A 109 25.30 13.89 20.21
N ASP A 110 24.38 14.67 20.78
CA ASP A 110 24.69 15.58 21.88
C ASP A 110 25.03 14.84 23.18
N MET A 111 24.37 13.72 23.45
CA MET A 111 24.74 12.81 24.54
C MET A 111 26.16 12.26 24.35
N ALA A 112 26.49 11.78 23.14
CA ALA A 112 27.83 11.31 22.82
C ALA A 112 28.89 12.41 22.98
N LYS A 113 28.64 13.63 22.48
CA LYS A 113 29.54 14.78 22.66
C LYS A 113 29.77 15.12 24.15
N LYS A 114 28.73 15.06 24.98
CA LYS A 114 28.84 15.27 26.44
C LYS A 114 29.65 14.17 27.10
N ALA A 115 29.47 12.92 26.70
CA ALA A 115 30.23 11.78 27.22
C ALA A 115 31.71 11.83 26.81
N ILE A 116 32.01 12.21 25.56
CA ILE A 116 33.38 12.47 25.09
C ILE A 116 34.05 13.55 25.95
N LYS A 117 33.36 14.68 26.23
CA LYS A 117 33.89 15.75 27.10
C LYS A 117 34.22 15.26 28.51
N LYS A 118 33.48 14.28 29.02
CA LYS A 118 33.70 13.69 30.34
C LYS A 118 34.78 12.60 30.36
N GLY A 119 35.34 12.23 29.20
CA GLY A 119 36.43 11.26 29.10
C GLY A 119 35.98 9.79 29.10
N PHE A 120 34.71 9.50 28.80
CA PHE A 120 34.25 8.10 28.66
C PHE A 120 34.88 7.43 27.43
N ASP A 121 35.00 6.10 27.47
CA ASP A 121 35.49 5.29 26.34
C ASP A 121 34.46 5.19 25.19
N ASN A 122 34.93 4.95 23.97
CA ASN A 122 34.07 4.86 22.78
C ASN A 122 33.09 3.68 22.85
N GLN A 123 33.46 2.55 23.45
CA GLN A 123 32.56 1.40 23.59
C GLN A 123 31.37 1.73 24.50
N ILE A 124 31.64 2.37 25.64
CA ILE A 124 30.61 2.80 26.59
C ILE A 124 29.66 3.82 25.95
N ILE A 125 30.18 4.73 25.14
CA ILE A 125 29.36 5.74 24.46
C ILE A 125 28.48 5.10 23.38
N ALA A 126 29.00 4.09 22.65
CA ALA A 126 28.22 3.35 21.65
C ALA A 126 27.04 2.62 22.30
N ASP A 127 27.28 1.92 23.41
CA ASP A 127 26.25 1.18 24.16
C ASP A 127 25.16 2.11 24.74
N LEU A 128 25.52 3.33 25.14
CA LEU A 128 24.57 4.30 25.74
C LEU A 128 23.74 5.08 24.71
N THR A 129 24.24 5.27 23.49
CA THR A 129 23.61 6.15 22.48
C THR A 129 23.09 5.40 21.25
N ASP A 130 23.37 4.11 21.15
CA ASP A 130 23.24 3.26 19.96
C ASP A 130 23.92 3.86 18.71
N LEU A 131 24.94 4.70 18.89
CA LEU A 131 25.75 5.21 17.78
C LEU A 131 26.87 4.22 17.48
N THR A 132 27.27 4.15 16.20
CA THR A 132 28.43 3.34 15.81
C THR A 132 29.72 3.95 16.38
N THR A 133 30.69 3.09 16.69
CA THR A 133 32.02 3.50 17.14
C THR A 133 32.70 4.44 16.13
N GLU A 134 32.54 4.17 14.83
CA GLU A 134 33.02 5.04 13.74
C GLU A 134 32.43 6.46 13.84
N LYS A 135 31.13 6.59 14.14
CA LYS A 135 30.50 7.90 14.28
C LYS A 135 31.01 8.66 15.49
N ILE A 136 31.30 7.94 16.59
CA ILE A 136 31.86 8.50 17.82
C ILE A 136 33.30 8.97 17.60
N GLU A 137 34.11 8.22 16.85
CA GLU A 137 35.47 8.60 16.46
C GLU A 137 35.48 9.87 15.61
N GLN A 138 34.59 9.97 14.61
CA GLN A 138 34.40 11.20 13.83
C GLN A 138 34.05 12.40 14.71
N LEU A 139 33.23 12.21 15.75
CA LEU A 139 32.86 13.27 16.68
C LEU A 139 34.02 13.70 17.60
N ARG A 140 35.01 12.84 17.82
CA ARG A 140 36.25 13.19 18.53
C ARG A 140 37.21 13.95 17.63
N SER A 141 37.44 13.46 16.42
CA SER A 141 38.37 14.08 15.47
C SER A 141 37.90 15.45 14.99
N ALA A 142 36.58 15.70 14.93
CA ALA A 142 36.02 17.00 14.56
C ALA A 142 36.19 18.11 15.63
N LYS A 143 36.87 17.81 16.74
CA LYS A 143 37.04 18.70 17.89
C LYS A 143 38.49 19.07 18.17
N GLU A 144 39.42 18.48 17.43
CA GLU A 144 40.81 18.96 17.25
C GLU A 144 40.84 20.01 16.14
#